data_AF-G0PB00-F1
#
_entry.id   AF-G0PB00-F1
#
_cell.length_a   1.000
_cell.length_b   1.000
_cell.length_c   1.000
_cell.angle_alpha   90.00
_cell.angle_beta   90.00
_cell.angle_gamma   90.00
#
_symmetry.space_group_name_H-M   'P 1'
#
loop_
_entity.id
_entity.type
_entity.pdbx_description
1 polymer ?
#
loop_
_entity_poly.entity_id
_entity_poly.type
_entity_poly.pdbx_seq_one_letter_code
_entity_poly.pdbx_strand_id
1 'polypeptide(L)'
;MPDTPEPCFNPTQWVTDAFWFIFLYLILIIFGFSAKFLYSEPIPAKGLLSAILVLLYFVYLYHCRKYFLAFLNRGIEHLFEPTEVDISKPTCKICYLNFDRIRQPLILRACGHTVCEECIENINTRGFRRILSCPFCRTPTVLEDQWELLPKNYAIIELYEGR
;
A
#
# COMPACT_ATOMS: atom_id res chain seq x y z
N MET A 1 0.74 11.88 27.68
CA MET A 1 0.85 10.63 26.90
C MET A 1 0.35 10.99 25.51
N PRO A 2 1.18 11.11 24.47
CA PRO A 2 0.65 11.32 23.13
C PRO A 2 0.31 9.95 22.54
N ASP A 3 -0.95 9.81 22.14
CA ASP A 3 -1.46 8.67 21.40
C ASP A 3 -0.62 8.48 20.13
N THR A 4 -0.01 7.31 19.98
CA THR A 4 0.65 6.91 18.74
C THR A 4 -0.42 6.76 17.66
N PRO A 5 -0.35 7.48 16.54
CA PRO A 5 -1.35 7.38 15.48
C PRO A 5 -1.24 6.02 14.79
N GLU A 6 -2.36 5.29 14.72
CA GLU A 6 -2.46 4.07 13.93
C GLU A 6 -2.20 4.37 12.45
N PRO A 7 -1.44 3.50 11.74
CA PRO A 7 -1.11 3.71 10.33
C PRO A 7 -2.37 3.63 9.46
N CYS A 8 -2.47 4.57 8.52
CA CYS A 8 -3.58 4.63 7.57
C CYS A 8 -3.56 3.43 6.60
N PHE A 9 -4.69 2.72 6.56
CA PHE A 9 -4.95 1.51 5.78
C PHE A 9 -4.73 1.73 4.27
N ASN A 10 -3.88 0.91 3.65
CA ASN A 10 -3.51 0.99 2.23
C ASN A 10 -4.29 -0.06 1.40
N PRO A 11 -4.95 0.31 0.27
CA PRO A 11 -5.72 -0.60 -0.56
C PRO A 11 -4.94 -1.74 -1.24
N THR A 12 -3.62 -1.86 -1.11
CA THR A 12 -2.86 -2.95 -1.76
C THR A 12 -3.12 -4.35 -1.20
N GLN A 13 -3.88 -4.47 -0.10
CA GLN A 13 -4.09 -5.72 0.64
C GLN A 13 -4.99 -6.75 -0.08
N TRP A 14 -5.95 -6.32 -0.92
CA TRP A 14 -6.82 -7.26 -1.65
C TRP A 14 -6.11 -7.95 -2.83
N VAL A 15 -5.06 -7.32 -3.38
CA VAL A 15 -4.25 -7.94 -4.42
C VAL A 15 -3.45 -9.12 -3.84
N THR A 16 -2.89 -8.97 -2.64
CA THR A 16 -2.11 -10.03 -1.98
C THR A 16 -2.97 -11.22 -1.54
N ASP A 17 -4.20 -10.98 -1.10
CA ASP A 17 -5.11 -12.05 -0.69
C ASP A 17 -5.54 -12.90 -1.90
N ALA A 18 -5.84 -12.25 -3.04
CA ALA A 18 -6.17 -12.95 -4.29
C ALA A 18 -5.02 -13.86 -4.77
N PHE A 19 -3.76 -13.44 -4.60
CA PHE A 19 -2.60 -14.26 -4.93
C PHE A 19 -2.48 -15.52 -4.05
N TRP A 20 -2.77 -15.42 -2.74
CA TRP A 20 -2.77 -16.57 -1.84
C TRP A 20 -3.88 -17.57 -2.16
N PHE A 21 -5.08 -17.10 -2.52
CA PHE A 21 -6.17 -17.97 -2.95
C PHE A 21 -5.88 -18.70 -4.26
N ILE A 22 -5.26 -18.02 -5.23
CA ILE A 22 -4.81 -18.64 -6.49
C ILE A 22 -3.70 -19.67 -6.21
N PHE A 23 -2.76 -19.35 -5.34
CA PHE A 23 -1.67 -20.26 -4.96
C PHE A 23 -2.18 -21.53 -4.26
N LEU A 24 -3.09 -21.40 -3.28
CA LEU A 24 -3.70 -22.55 -2.59
C LEU A 24 -4.54 -23.40 -3.54
N TYR A 25 -5.28 -22.77 -4.46
CA TYR A 25 -6.08 -23.45 -5.47
C TYR A 25 -5.21 -24.27 -6.44
N LEU A 26 -4.07 -23.73 -6.88
CA LEU A 26 -3.11 -24.45 -7.71
C LEU A 26 -2.46 -25.63 -6.96
N ILE A 27 -2.17 -25.48 -5.67
CA ILE A 27 -1.70 -26.59 -4.81
C ILE A 27 -2.74 -27.72 -4.74
N LEU A 28 -4.02 -27.38 -4.54
CA LEU A 28 -5.09 -28.38 -4.47
C LEU A 28 -5.29 -29.13 -5.81
N ILE A 29 -5.16 -28.43 -6.94
CA ILE A 29 -5.18 -29.06 -8.27
C ILE A 29 -4.02 -30.05 -8.42
N ILE A 30 -2.82 -29.68 -7.98
CA ILE A 30 -1.62 -30.53 -8.07
C ILE A 30 -1.77 -31.76 -7.16
N PHE A 31 -2.21 -31.59 -5.91
CA PHE A 31 -2.47 -32.72 -5.00
C PHE A 31 -3.54 -33.67 -5.55
N GLY A 32 -4.61 -33.11 -6.15
CA GLY A 32 -5.65 -33.88 -6.84
C GLY A 32 -5.13 -34.68 -8.03
N PHE A 33 -4.19 -34.12 -8.80
CA PHE A 33 -3.54 -34.82 -9.92
C PHE A 33 -2.58 -35.93 -9.45
N SER A 34 -1.82 -35.70 -8.38
CA SER A 34 -0.94 -36.73 -7.80
C SER A 34 -1.70 -37.91 -7.20
N ALA A 35 -2.85 -37.68 -6.56
CA ALA A 35 -3.70 -38.74 -6.03
C ALA A 35 -4.28 -39.64 -7.13
N LYS A 36 -4.58 -39.06 -8.31
CA LYS A 36 -5.11 -39.79 -9.47
C LYS A 36 -4.03 -40.57 -10.23
N PHE A 37 -2.77 -40.14 -10.15
CA PHE A 37 -1.62 -40.80 -10.77
C PHE A 37 -1.09 -41.97 -9.92
N LEU A 38 -1.19 -41.89 -8.59
CA LEU A 38 -0.76 -42.93 -7.65
C LEU A 38 -1.62 -44.21 -7.67
N TYR A 39 -2.83 -44.18 -8.25
CA TYR A 39 -3.79 -45.29 -8.21
C TYR A 39 -4.00 -46.02 -9.55
N SER A 40 -3.15 -45.79 -10.58
CA SER A 40 -3.28 -46.50 -11.86
C SER A 40 -1.97 -47.21 -12.30
N GLU A 41 -2.10 -48.54 -12.42
CA GLU A 41 -1.16 -49.64 -12.78
C GLU A 41 -0.12 -49.35 -13.91
N PRO A 42 0.93 -50.20 -14.08
CA PRO A 42 2.30 -49.79 -14.38
C PRO A 42 2.65 -49.74 -15.88
N ILE A 43 3.45 -48.75 -16.28
CA ILE A 43 4.16 -48.72 -17.57
C ILE A 43 5.56 -48.11 -17.31
N PRO A 44 6.67 -48.71 -17.76
CA PRO A 44 8.04 -48.33 -17.37
C PRO A 44 8.49 -46.93 -17.85
N ALA A 45 7.69 -46.25 -18.68
CA ALA A 45 7.96 -44.88 -19.15
C ALA A 45 7.50 -43.77 -18.16
N LYS A 46 6.75 -44.11 -17.11
CA LYS A 46 6.24 -43.15 -16.11
C LYS A 46 7.33 -42.61 -15.18
N GLY A 47 8.42 -43.36 -14.97
CA GLY A 47 9.49 -43.00 -14.02
C GLY A 47 10.32 -41.80 -14.45
N LEU A 48 10.64 -41.69 -15.74
CA LEU A 48 11.38 -40.53 -16.25
C LEU A 48 10.49 -39.27 -16.27
N LEU A 49 9.23 -39.42 -16.69
CA LEU A 49 8.28 -38.32 -16.68
C LEU A 49 7.98 -37.82 -15.26
N SER A 50 7.82 -38.74 -14.30
CA SER A 50 7.62 -38.36 -12.90
C SER A 50 8.85 -37.67 -12.31
N ALA A 51 10.06 -38.14 -12.61
CA ALA A 51 11.30 -37.49 -12.18
C ALA A 51 11.45 -36.08 -12.77
N ILE A 52 11.12 -35.89 -14.06
CA ILE A 52 11.14 -34.57 -14.71
C ILE A 52 10.13 -33.62 -14.07
N LEU A 53 8.90 -34.08 -13.81
CA LEU A 53 7.86 -33.28 -13.16
C LEU A 53 8.25 -32.86 -11.74
N VAL A 54 8.89 -33.76 -10.98
CA VAL A 54 9.42 -33.47 -9.64
C VAL A 54 10.54 -32.42 -9.71
N LEU A 55 11.47 -32.54 -10.66
CA LEU A 55 12.53 -31.55 -10.86
C LEU A 55 11.99 -30.17 -11.25
N LEU A 56 11.03 -30.12 -12.18
CA LEU A 56 10.37 -28.87 -12.59
C LEU A 56 9.61 -28.23 -11.41
N TYR A 57 9.00 -29.05 -10.55
CA TYR A 57 8.37 -28.57 -9.32
C TYR A 57 9.37 -27.95 -8.34
N PHE A 58 10.51 -28.59 -8.10
CA PHE A 58 11.56 -28.01 -7.25
C PHE A 58 12.14 -26.71 -7.83
N VAL A 59 12.31 -26.63 -9.14
CA VAL A 59 12.71 -25.40 -9.84
C VAL A 59 11.65 -24.31 -9.66
N TYR A 60 10.37 -24.64 -9.84
CA TYR A 60 9.25 -23.73 -9.60
C TYR A 60 9.24 -23.23 -8.15
N LEU A 61 9.34 -24.11 -7.15
CA LEU A 61 9.41 -23.74 -5.73
C LEU A 61 10.61 -22.85 -5.42
N TYR A 62 11.79 -23.12 -6.01
CA TYR A 62 12.97 -22.28 -5.86
C TYR A 62 12.73 -20.87 -6.40
N HIS A 63 12.13 -20.76 -7.59
CA HIS A 63 11.79 -19.47 -8.18
C HIS A 63 10.70 -18.76 -7.37
N CYS A 64 9.63 -19.44 -6.96
CA CYS A 64 8.61 -18.89 -6.08
C CYS A 64 9.21 -18.36 -4.78
N ARG A 65 10.09 -19.12 -4.11
CA ARG A 65 10.78 -18.66 -2.89
C ARG A 65 11.65 -17.43 -3.16
N LYS A 66 12.42 -17.42 -4.25
CA LYS A 66 13.29 -16.28 -4.61
C LYS A 66 12.48 -15.02 -4.90
N TYR A 67 11.41 -15.13 -5.68
CA TYR A 67 10.54 -14.00 -6.01
C TYR A 67 9.69 -13.55 -4.81
N PHE A 68 9.22 -14.48 -3.98
CA PHE A 68 8.49 -14.18 -2.76
C PHE A 68 9.36 -13.51 -1.71
N LEU A 69 10.60 -13.97 -1.48
CA LEU A 69 11.54 -13.30 -0.58
C LEU A 69 11.94 -11.92 -1.12
N ALA A 70 12.14 -11.76 -2.43
CA ALA A 70 12.38 -10.46 -3.03
C ALA A 70 11.18 -9.51 -2.88
N PHE A 71 9.96 -10.04 -2.99
CA PHE A 71 8.73 -9.28 -2.76
C PHE A 71 8.55 -8.91 -1.29
N LEU A 72 8.77 -9.84 -0.36
CA LEU A 72 8.75 -9.58 1.08
C LEU A 72 9.80 -8.55 1.47
N ASN A 73 11.03 -8.65 0.96
CA ASN A 73 12.07 -7.66 1.23
C ASN A 73 11.67 -6.26 0.74
N ARG A 74 11.08 -6.14 -0.46
CA ARG A 74 10.55 -4.86 -0.95
C ARG A 74 9.35 -4.36 -0.13
N GLY A 75 8.48 -5.26 0.32
CA GLY A 75 7.36 -4.92 1.19
C GLY A 75 7.81 -4.45 2.57
N ILE A 76 8.86 -5.06 3.12
CA ILE A 76 9.46 -4.70 4.41
C ILE A 76 10.23 -3.37 4.32
N GLU A 77 10.94 -3.10 3.22
CA GLU A 77 11.58 -1.80 2.97
C GLU A 77 10.58 -0.64 3.07
N HIS A 78 9.35 -0.82 2.57
CA HIS A 78 8.30 0.19 2.70
C HIS A 78 7.64 0.29 4.10
N LEU A 79 7.72 -0.76 4.92
CA LEU A 79 7.15 -0.76 6.28
C LEU A 79 8.11 -0.22 7.34
N PHE A 80 9.40 -0.17 7.04
CA PHE A 80 10.47 0.19 7.98
C PHE A 80 11.36 1.31 7.47
N GLU A 81 10.85 2.18 6.58
CA GLU A 81 11.49 3.47 6.42
C GLU A 81 11.09 4.31 7.65
N PRO A 82 12.02 4.59 8.59
CA PRO A 82 11.74 5.63 9.55
C PRO A 82 11.55 6.87 8.69
N THR A 83 10.34 7.43 8.71
CA THR A 83 10.19 8.78 8.22
C THR A 83 11.08 9.62 9.12
N GLU A 84 12.30 9.92 8.66
CA GLU A 84 13.19 10.84 9.36
C GLU A 84 12.51 12.20 9.31
N VAL A 85 11.65 12.43 10.30
CA VAL A 85 10.98 13.70 10.50
C VAL A 85 12.05 14.68 10.97
N ASP A 86 12.61 15.40 10.00
CA ASP A 86 13.41 16.59 10.24
C ASP A 86 12.63 17.59 11.09
N ILE A 87 12.99 17.68 12.38
CA ILE A 87 12.34 18.54 13.37
C ILE A 87 12.48 20.03 12.99
N SER A 88 13.43 20.38 12.13
CA SER A 88 13.59 21.74 11.62
C SER A 88 12.59 22.12 10.52
N LYS A 89 11.88 21.14 9.95
CA LYS A 89 10.90 21.36 8.88
C LYS A 89 9.47 21.39 9.40
N PRO A 90 8.58 22.16 8.75
CA PRO A 90 7.17 22.13 9.08
C PRO A 90 6.55 20.77 8.73
N THR A 91 5.65 20.29 9.58
CA THR A 91 4.96 19.01 9.42
C THR A 91 3.44 19.17 9.33
N CYS A 92 2.79 18.21 8.68
CA CYS A 92 1.33 18.10 8.70
C CYS A 92 0.85 17.69 10.09
N LYS A 93 -0.13 18.39 10.66
CA LYS A 93 -0.67 18.09 12.00
C LYS A 93 -1.58 16.86 12.07
N ILE A 94 -1.75 16.12 10.97
CA ILE A 94 -2.57 14.91 10.91
C ILE A 94 -1.67 13.68 10.84
N CYS A 95 -0.80 13.59 9.82
CA CYS A 95 0.12 12.46 9.65
C CYS A 95 1.49 12.67 10.30
N TYR A 96 1.78 13.87 10.81
CA TYR A 96 3.06 14.24 11.44
C TYR A 96 4.30 14.12 10.55
N LEU A 97 4.10 13.97 9.23
CA LEU A 97 5.17 13.94 8.24
C LEU A 97 5.55 15.34 7.77
N ASN A 98 6.80 15.51 7.39
CA ASN A 98 7.31 16.75 6.79
C ASN A 98 6.56 17.09 5.51
N PHE A 99 6.30 18.38 5.30
CA PHE A 99 5.89 18.87 4.00
C PHE A 99 7.06 18.80 3.01
N ASP A 100 6.75 18.44 1.77
CA ASP A 100 7.72 18.33 0.69
C ASP A 100 7.02 18.51 -0.67
N ARG A 101 7.74 18.25 -1.77
CA ARG A 101 7.19 18.37 -3.15
C ARG A 101 6.02 17.42 -3.44
N ILE A 102 5.93 16.30 -2.72
CA ILE A 102 4.89 15.28 -2.82
C ILE A 102 3.80 15.56 -1.78
N ARG A 103 4.17 15.84 -0.53
CA ARG A 103 3.27 16.25 0.56
C ARG A 103 3.08 17.76 0.55
N GLN A 104 2.36 18.25 -0.45
CA GLN A 104 2.08 19.67 -0.60
C GLN A 104 1.12 20.17 0.51
N PRO A 105 1.41 21.31 1.16
CA PRO A 105 0.52 21.91 2.15
C PRO A 105 -0.64 22.65 1.45
N LEU A 106 -1.89 22.22 1.68
CA LEU A 106 -3.10 22.79 1.11
C LEU A 106 -3.93 23.51 2.18
N ILE A 107 -4.49 24.68 1.84
CA ILE A 107 -5.30 25.51 2.73
C ILE A 107 -6.79 25.25 2.50
N LEU A 108 -7.51 24.93 3.58
CA LEU A 108 -8.97 24.83 3.58
C LEU A 108 -9.60 26.24 3.51
N ARG A 109 -10.15 26.60 2.35
CA ARG A 109 -10.66 27.95 2.05
C ARG A 109 -11.63 28.52 3.09
N ALA A 110 -12.46 27.67 3.69
CA ALA A 110 -13.49 28.12 4.63
C ALA A 110 -12.93 28.51 6.03
N CYS A 111 -11.73 28.04 6.40
CA CYS A 111 -11.20 28.25 7.75
C CYS A 111 -9.69 28.57 7.84
N GLY A 112 -8.95 28.47 6.74
CA GLY A 112 -7.51 28.78 6.69
C GLY A 112 -6.59 27.69 7.26
N HIS A 113 -7.11 26.60 7.81
CA HIS A 113 -6.28 25.50 8.30
C HIS A 113 -5.55 24.80 7.14
N THR A 114 -4.30 24.40 7.40
CA THR A 114 -3.46 23.71 6.43
C THR A 114 -3.39 22.21 6.71
N VAL A 115 -3.52 21.41 5.65
CA VAL A 115 -3.46 19.94 5.66
C VAL A 115 -2.66 19.49 4.43
N CYS A 116 -1.88 18.41 4.51
CA CYS A 116 -1.21 17.90 3.31
C CYS A 116 -2.19 17.27 2.31
N GLU A 117 -1.84 17.30 1.03
CA GLU A 117 -2.62 16.73 -0.08
C GLU A 117 -3.06 15.28 0.20
N GLU A 118 -2.14 14.41 0.62
CA GLU A 118 -2.42 13.00 0.96
C GLU A 118 -3.47 12.86 2.08
N CYS A 119 -3.44 13.71 3.10
CA CYS A 119 -4.47 13.68 4.15
C CYS A 119 -5.82 14.22 3.65
N ILE A 120 -5.84 15.19 2.74
CA ILE A 120 -7.08 15.70 2.12
C ILE A 120 -7.76 14.58 1.34
N GLU A 121 -7.02 13.85 0.50
CA GLU A 121 -7.53 12.71 -0.27
C GLU A 121 -8.10 11.63 0.65
N ASN A 122 -7.39 11.30 1.73
CA ASN A 122 -7.81 10.28 2.70
C ASN A 122 -9.06 10.69 3.51
N ILE A 123 -9.23 11.97 3.84
CA ILE A 123 -10.44 12.44 4.51
C ILE A 123 -11.63 12.39 3.55
N ASN A 124 -11.41 12.76 2.28
CA ASN A 124 -12.45 12.77 1.26
C ASN A 124 -12.95 11.37 0.90
N THR A 125 -12.06 10.39 0.74
CA THR A 125 -12.48 9.01 0.38
C THR A 125 -13.47 8.39 1.38
N ARG A 126 -13.54 8.92 2.61
CA ARG A 126 -14.52 8.52 3.64
C ARG A 126 -15.89 9.19 3.48
N GLY A 127 -16.05 10.15 2.59
CA GLY A 127 -17.26 10.93 2.37
C GLY A 127 -17.81 10.82 0.95
N PHE A 128 -19.11 10.50 0.81
CA PHE A 128 -19.81 10.53 -0.48
C PHE A 128 -20.19 11.96 -0.96
N ARG A 129 -19.68 13.00 -0.30
CA ARG A 129 -20.13 14.39 -0.51
C ARG A 129 -18.95 15.27 -0.92
N ARG A 130 -19.22 16.25 -1.79
CA ARG A 130 -18.33 17.35 -2.20
C ARG A 130 -18.04 18.36 -1.08
N ILE A 131 -18.08 17.93 0.18
CA ILE A 131 -17.94 18.77 1.35
C ILE A 131 -16.87 18.13 2.23
N LEU A 132 -15.78 18.86 2.40
CA LEU A 132 -14.68 18.46 3.26
C LEU A 132 -14.77 19.22 4.57
N SER A 133 -15.00 18.50 5.66
CA SER A 133 -15.00 19.08 7.01
C SER A 133 -13.58 19.22 7.52
N CYS A 134 -13.21 20.42 7.96
CA CYS A 134 -11.90 20.66 8.56
C CYS A 134 -11.68 19.75 9.79
N PRO A 135 -10.57 19.00 9.88
CA PRO A 135 -10.31 18.11 11.01
C PRO A 135 -10.00 18.87 12.31
N PHE A 136 -9.63 20.15 12.23
CA PHE A 136 -9.27 20.96 13.39
C PHE A 136 -10.45 21.73 13.98
N CYS A 137 -11.27 22.35 13.13
CA CYS A 137 -12.36 23.24 13.58
C CYS A 137 -13.74 22.83 13.07
N ARG A 138 -13.85 21.71 12.33
CA ARG A 138 -15.10 21.15 11.78
C ARG A 138 -15.85 22.07 10.80
N THR A 139 -15.28 23.21 10.41
CA THR A 139 -15.85 24.09 9.39
C THR A 139 -15.94 23.34 8.04
N PRO A 140 -17.12 23.26 7.43
CA PRO A 140 -17.28 22.61 6.13
C PRO A 140 -16.69 23.49 5.03
N THR A 141 -15.87 22.89 4.18
CA THR A 141 -15.35 23.50 2.95
C THR A 141 -16.05 22.81 1.79
N VAL A 142 -16.82 23.56 1.01
CA VAL A 142 -17.42 23.05 -0.23
C VAL A 142 -16.33 22.98 -1.28
N LEU A 143 -16.17 21.81 -1.86
CA LEU A 143 -15.24 21.56 -2.94
C LEU A 143 -16.07 21.47 -4.20
N GLU A 144 -16.02 22.52 -5.00
CA GLU A 144 -16.54 22.48 -6.36
C GLU A 144 -15.82 21.37 -7.15
N ASP A 145 -16.28 21.05 -8.36
CA ASP A 145 -15.86 19.89 -9.18
C ASP A 145 -14.33 19.67 -9.35
N GLN A 146 -13.48 20.56 -8.86
CA GLN A 146 -12.04 20.55 -9.00
C GLN A 146 -11.37 20.58 -7.60
N TRP A 147 -11.09 19.39 -7.06
CA TRP A 147 -10.26 19.19 -5.85
C TRP A 147 -8.87 19.85 -5.98
N GLU A 148 -8.38 19.91 -7.22
CA GLU A 148 -7.11 20.50 -7.66
C GLU A 148 -6.99 22.00 -7.34
N LEU A 149 -8.05 22.67 -6.91
CA LEU A 149 -8.06 24.11 -6.66
C LEU A 149 -7.86 24.51 -5.20
N LEU A 150 -7.65 23.59 -4.24
CA LEU A 150 -7.29 24.05 -2.88
C LEU A 150 -5.99 24.86 -2.94
N PRO A 151 -5.98 26.10 -2.42
CA PRO A 151 -4.80 26.94 -2.53
C PRO A 151 -3.64 26.35 -1.72
N LYS A 152 -2.45 26.35 -2.32
CA LYS A 152 -1.21 25.95 -1.65
C LYS A 152 -0.83 26.96 -0.57
N ASN A 153 -0.29 26.48 0.55
CA ASN A 153 0.32 27.34 1.56
C ASN A 153 1.76 27.67 1.17
N TYR A 154 1.93 28.71 0.35
CA TYR A 154 3.26 29.15 -0.12
C TYR A 154 4.21 29.53 1.02
N ALA A 155 3.71 30.01 2.16
CA ALA A 155 4.56 30.30 3.31
C ALA A 155 5.22 29.04 3.88
N ILE A 156 4.51 27.91 3.94
CA ILE A 156 5.09 26.63 4.36
C ILE A 156 6.00 26.06 3.27
N ILE A 157 5.66 26.27 1.99
CA ILE A 157 6.50 25.87 0.85
C ILE A 157 7.87 26.52 0.93
N GLU A 158 7.92 27.84 1.13
CA GLU A 158 9.17 28.57 1.29
C GLU A 158 10.01 28.05 2.47
N LEU A 159 9.38 27.62 3.56
CA LEU A 159 10.09 27.07 4.72
C LEU A 159 10.78 25.73 4.43
N TYR A 160 10.12 24.79 3.73
CA TYR A 160 10.75 23.50 3.44
C TYR A 160 11.68 23.53 2.21
N GLU A 161 11.54 24.52 1.33
CA GLU A 161 12.42 24.71 0.17
C GLU A 161 13.76 25.38 0.52
N GLY A 162 13.90 25.93 1.74
CA GLY A 162 15.19 26.34 2.32
C GLY A 162 15.78 27.60 1.68
N ARG A 163 15.27 28.77 2.08
CA ARG A 163 15.96 30.05 1.87
C ARG A 163 16.89 30.37 3.04
#